data_AF-A0A9D7KPI5-F1
#
_entry.id   AF-A0A9D7KPI5-F1
#
_cell.length_a   1.000
_cell.length_b   1.000
_cell.length_c   1.000
_cell.angle_alpha   90.00
_cell.angle_beta   90.00
_cell.angle_gamma   90.00
#
_symmetry.space_group_name_H-M   'P 1'
#
loop_
_entity.id
_entity.type
_entity.pdbx_description
1 polymer ?
#
loop_
_entity_poly.entity_id
_entity_poly.type
_entity_poly.pdbx_seq_one_letter_code
_entity_poly.pdbx_strand_id
1 'polypeptide(L)'
;MFALLESRGRDSSGVGYIRNGKLVVNKEAIRSSQFVNKPAWQNLELPGILIAHTRAKTQGTEKNNKNNHPLFNSSGLCIVHNGMIWNDREIFAKTKRDAEVDSLAILEVLSRKKRW
;
A
#
# COMPACT_ATOMS: atom_id res chain seq x y z
N MET A 1 -12.06 -10.23 -9.91
CA MET A 1 -12.35 -9.64 -8.58
C MET A 1 -11.60 -8.34 -8.33
N PHE A 2 -10.26 -8.29 -8.43
CA PHE A 2 -9.49 -7.05 -8.14
C PHE A 2 -9.93 -5.82 -8.94
N ALA A 3 -10.15 -5.96 -10.25
CA ALA A 3 -10.63 -4.88 -11.12
C ALA A 3 -11.98 -4.27 -10.68
N LEU A 4 -12.82 -5.02 -9.96
CA LEU A 4 -14.12 -4.52 -9.48
C LEU A 4 -13.98 -3.51 -8.32
N LEU A 5 -12.84 -3.54 -7.61
CA LEU A 5 -12.53 -2.58 -6.54
C LEU A 5 -12.24 -1.18 -7.08
N GLU A 6 -12.07 -1.00 -8.39
CA GLU A 6 -11.88 0.30 -9.04
C GLU A 6 -13.01 1.30 -8.74
N SER A 7 -14.21 0.78 -8.52
CA SER A 7 -15.37 1.57 -8.09
C SER A 7 -15.12 2.35 -6.80
N ARG A 8 -14.18 1.90 -5.95
CA ARG A 8 -13.80 2.52 -4.67
C ARG A 8 -12.54 3.38 -4.75
N GLY A 9 -11.82 3.38 -5.88
CA GLY A 9 -10.57 4.11 -6.03
C GLY A 9 -9.97 3.97 -7.41
N ARG A 10 -9.60 5.10 -8.03
CA ARG A 10 -9.12 5.15 -9.43
C ARG A 10 -7.75 5.83 -9.58
N ASP A 11 -7.17 6.37 -8.51
CA ASP A 11 -5.92 7.13 -8.58
C ASP A 11 -4.68 6.22 -8.62
N SER A 12 -4.71 5.12 -7.87
CA SER A 12 -3.63 4.12 -7.91
C SER A 12 -4.10 2.73 -7.48
N SER A 13 -3.32 1.73 -7.87
CA SER A 13 -3.59 0.33 -7.57
C SER A 13 -2.31 -0.41 -7.23
N GLY A 14 -2.42 -1.42 -6.37
CA GLY A 14 -1.29 -2.24 -6.03
C GLY A 14 -1.65 -3.54 -5.32
N VAL A 15 -0.67 -4.43 -5.27
CA VAL A 15 -0.73 -5.74 -4.63
C VAL A 15 0.54 -5.99 -3.82
N GLY A 16 0.39 -6.73 -2.72
CA GLY A 16 1.47 -7.22 -1.88
C GLY A 16 1.26 -8.69 -1.60
N TYR A 17 2.30 -9.50 -1.75
CA TYR A 17 2.24 -10.96 -1.58
C TYR A 17 3.58 -11.53 -1.14
N ILE A 18 3.59 -12.81 -0.74
CA ILE A 18 4.81 -13.53 -0.38
C ILE A 18 5.23 -14.46 -1.52
N ARG A 19 6.49 -14.34 -1.97
CA ARG A 19 7.12 -15.25 -2.93
C ARG A 19 8.47 -15.70 -2.38
N ASN A 20 8.69 -17.01 -2.28
CA ASN A 20 9.93 -17.60 -1.77
C ASN A 20 10.36 -17.02 -0.40
N GLY A 21 9.40 -16.88 0.51
CA GLY A 21 9.62 -16.33 1.85
C GLY A 21 9.87 -14.81 1.91
N LYS A 22 9.76 -14.09 0.78
CA LYS A 22 10.02 -12.65 0.70
C LYS A 22 8.76 -11.87 0.34
N LEU A 23 8.61 -10.70 0.95
CA LEU A 23 7.57 -9.73 0.60
C LEU A 23 7.86 -9.12 -0.78
N VAL A 24 6.89 -9.20 -1.68
CA VAL A 24 6.91 -8.53 -2.98
C VAL A 24 5.74 -7.55 -3.03
N VAL A 25 5.99 -6.31 -3.43
CA VAL A 25 4.96 -5.27 -3.59
C VAL A 25 5.08 -4.65 -4.97
N ASN A 26 3.97 -4.68 -5.72
CA ASN A 26 3.85 -4.01 -7.01
C ASN A 26 2.70 -2.99 -6.93
N LYS A 27 2.99 -1.73 -7.23
CA LYS A 27 2.00 -0.65 -7.16
C LYS A 27 2.34 0.47 -8.12
N GLU A 28 1.31 1.03 -8.74
CA GLU A 28 1.43 2.05 -9.78
C GLU A 28 0.25 3.05 -9.69
N ALA A 29 0.48 4.28 -10.18
CA ALA A 29 -0.52 5.34 -10.32
C ALA A 29 -1.48 5.10 -11.49
N ILE A 30 -2.10 3.92 -11.51
CA ILE A 30 -3.04 3.49 -12.55
C ILE A 30 -4.24 2.81 -11.91
N ARG A 31 -5.30 2.72 -12.70
CA ARG A 31 -6.53 2.02 -12.33
C ARG A 31 -6.33 0.52 -12.27
N SER A 32 -7.11 -0.20 -11.46
CA SER A 32 -6.93 -1.65 -11.31
C SER A 32 -7.25 -2.42 -12.59
N SER A 33 -8.21 -1.94 -13.39
CA SER A 33 -8.49 -2.45 -14.73
C SER A 33 -7.31 -2.37 -15.69
N GLN A 34 -6.41 -1.40 -15.50
CA GLN A 34 -5.15 -1.29 -16.25
C GLN A 34 -4.05 -2.13 -15.60
N PHE A 35 -3.99 -2.13 -14.26
CA PHE A 35 -2.99 -2.88 -13.50
C PHE A 35 -3.05 -4.38 -13.77
N VAL A 36 -4.26 -4.95 -13.91
CA VAL A 36 -4.41 -6.38 -14.22
C VAL A 36 -3.79 -6.78 -15.56
N ASN A 37 -3.55 -5.83 -16.47
CA ASN A 37 -2.90 -6.10 -17.76
C ASN A 37 -1.37 -5.96 -17.70
N LYS A 38 -0.80 -5.57 -16.55
CA LYS A 38 0.65 -5.44 -16.37
C LYS A 38 1.31 -6.81 -16.15
N PRO A 39 2.59 -6.98 -16.53
CA PRO A 39 3.35 -8.20 -16.24
C PRO A 39 3.34 -8.58 -14.75
N ALA A 40 3.33 -7.58 -13.86
CA ALA A 40 3.27 -7.78 -12.41
C ALA A 40 2.02 -8.55 -11.94
N TRP A 41 0.93 -8.51 -12.72
CA TRP A 41 -0.30 -9.26 -12.47
C TRP A 41 -0.42 -10.48 -13.38
N GLN A 42 -0.16 -10.33 -14.68
CA GLN A 42 -0.31 -11.41 -15.66
C GLN A 42 0.63 -12.60 -15.39
N ASN A 43 1.85 -12.33 -14.90
CA ASN A 43 2.83 -13.37 -14.58
C ASN A 43 2.78 -13.78 -13.10
N LEU A 44 1.74 -13.38 -12.36
CA LEU A 44 1.59 -13.70 -10.96
C LEU A 44 1.16 -15.16 -10.81
N GLU A 45 2.09 -16.02 -10.38
CA GLU A 45 1.76 -17.31 -9.81
C GLU A 45 0.96 -17.09 -8.52
N LEU A 46 -0.24 -17.68 -8.42
CA LEU A 46 -1.18 -17.41 -7.34
C LEU A 46 -0.51 -17.68 -5.97
N PRO A 47 -0.23 -16.65 -5.16
CA PRO A 47 0.44 -16.83 -3.89
C PRO A 47 -0.58 -17.29 -2.83
N GLY A 48 -0.12 -18.01 -1.81
CA GLY A 48 -0.97 -18.39 -0.68
C GLY A 48 -1.49 -17.20 0.14
N ILE A 49 -0.81 -16.04 0.07
CA ILE A 49 -1.20 -14.80 0.74
C ILE A 49 -1.04 -13.63 -0.24
N LEU A 50 -2.13 -12.86 -0.42
CA LEU A 50 -2.15 -11.64 -1.22
C LEU A 50 -3.07 -10.60 -0.59
N ILE A 51 -2.59 -9.36 -0.51
CA ILE A 51 -3.42 -8.19 -0.25
C ILE A 51 -3.38 -7.26 -1.46
N ALA A 52 -4.49 -6.59 -1.74
CA ALA A 52 -4.62 -5.69 -2.88
C ALA A 52 -5.36 -4.42 -2.45
N HIS A 53 -5.08 -3.32 -3.14
CA HIS A 53 -5.73 -2.05 -2.86
C HIS A 53 -5.94 -1.22 -4.12
N THR A 54 -7.09 -0.54 -4.18
CA THR A 54 -7.38 0.56 -5.09
C THR A 54 -7.56 1.82 -4.26
N ARG A 55 -6.82 2.88 -4.60
CA ARG A 55 -6.77 4.12 -3.80
C ARG A 55 -7.61 5.21 -4.47
N ALA A 56 -8.53 5.79 -3.71
CA ALA A 56 -9.06 7.12 -3.95
C ALA A 56 -8.22 8.09 -3.10
N LYS A 57 -7.51 9.03 -3.72
CA LYS A 57 -6.57 9.88 -2.98
C LYS A 57 -7.31 10.89 -2.10
N THR A 58 -6.87 10.99 -0.84
CA THR A 58 -7.32 11.99 0.13
C THR A 58 -6.17 12.87 0.61
N GLN A 59 -5.00 12.27 0.85
CA GLN A 59 -3.75 12.95 1.20
C GLN A 59 -2.59 12.43 0.36
N GLY A 60 -1.72 13.32 -0.13
CA GLY A 60 -0.56 12.94 -0.96
C GLY A 60 -0.93 12.56 -2.39
N THR A 61 -0.06 12.88 -3.34
CA THR A 61 -0.28 12.55 -4.76
C THR A 61 0.04 11.09 -5.06
N GLU A 62 -0.76 10.47 -5.93
CA GLU A 62 -0.50 9.18 -6.56
C GLU A 62 0.80 9.12 -7.37
N LYS A 63 1.28 10.27 -7.87
CA LYS A 63 2.54 10.38 -8.63
C LYS A 63 3.76 10.01 -7.79
N ASN A 64 3.69 10.27 -6.48
CA ASN A 64 4.67 9.78 -5.53
C ASN A 64 4.29 8.34 -5.15
N ASN A 65 5.01 7.36 -5.69
CA ASN A 65 4.66 5.96 -5.49
C ASN A 65 4.76 5.49 -4.03
N LYS A 66 5.44 6.26 -3.16
CA LYS A 66 5.45 6.00 -1.70
C LYS A 66 4.07 6.20 -1.05
N ASN A 67 3.20 7.02 -1.64
CA ASN A 67 1.83 7.26 -1.18
C ASN A 67 0.84 6.17 -1.62
N ASN A 68 1.20 5.36 -2.62
CA ASN A 68 0.31 4.34 -3.15
C ASN A 68 0.31 3.12 -2.24
N HIS A 69 -0.86 2.48 -2.09
CA HIS A 69 -0.99 1.26 -1.31
C HIS A 69 -0.79 0.02 -2.18
N PRO A 70 -0.30 -1.11 -1.64
CA PRO A 70 0.06 -1.33 -0.22
C PRO A 70 1.27 -0.50 0.26
N LEU A 71 1.24 -0.11 1.53
CA LEU A 71 2.38 0.52 2.20
C LEU A 71 3.21 -0.59 2.84
N PHE A 72 4.54 -0.43 2.83
CA PHE A 72 5.44 -1.42 3.42
C PHE A 72 6.69 -0.76 3.99
N ASN A 73 7.45 -1.50 4.79
CA ASN A 73 8.73 -1.06 5.34
C ASN A 73 9.82 -2.15 5.26
N SER A 74 11.04 -1.80 5.64
CA SER A 74 12.20 -2.70 5.63
C SER A 74 12.11 -3.85 6.63
N SER A 75 11.22 -3.77 7.64
CA SER A 75 10.98 -4.84 8.62
C SER A 75 10.05 -5.96 8.10
N GLY A 76 9.63 -5.88 6.84
CA GLY A 76 8.74 -6.84 6.20
C GLY A 76 7.25 -6.66 6.53
N LEU A 77 6.85 -5.53 7.13
CA LEU A 77 5.43 -5.21 7.31
C LEU A 77 4.85 -4.67 6.00
N CYS A 78 3.65 -5.13 5.64
CA CYS A 78 2.89 -4.67 4.48
C CYS A 78 1.43 -4.50 4.89
N ILE A 79 0.85 -3.34 4.58
CA ILE A 79 -0.52 -3.00 4.98
C ILE A 79 -1.33 -2.40 3.83
N VAL A 80 -2.64 -2.59 3.93
CA VAL A 80 -3.66 -1.84 3.21
C VAL A 80 -4.61 -1.23 4.25
N HIS A 81 -5.15 -0.05 3.98
CA HIS A 81 -6.04 0.64 4.90
C HIS A 81 -7.05 1.47 4.09
N ASN A 82 -8.32 1.33 4.42
CA ASN A 82 -9.41 2.14 3.86
C ASN A 82 -10.11 2.85 5.01
N GLY A 83 -9.78 4.11 5.20
CA GLY A 83 -10.21 4.91 6.34
C GLY A 83 -9.35 6.17 6.46
N MET A 84 -9.51 6.89 7.56
CA MET A 84 -8.72 8.08 7.87
C MET A 84 -8.14 8.00 9.29
N ILE A 85 -6.83 8.23 9.43
CA ILE A 85 -6.13 8.38 10.70
C ILE A 85 -5.97 9.87 10.99
N TRP A 86 -6.87 10.42 11.81
CA TRP A 86 -6.99 11.86 12.04
C TRP A 86 -5.82 12.47 12.82
N ASN A 87 -5.10 11.68 13.60
CA ASN A 87 -3.97 12.12 14.41
C ASN A 87 -2.60 11.70 13.82
N ASP A 88 -2.53 11.45 12.51
CA ASP A 88 -1.26 11.08 11.84
C ASP A 88 -0.17 12.14 12.06
N ARG A 89 -0.55 13.43 12.03
CA ARG A 89 0.36 14.55 12.30
C ARG A 89 1.02 14.48 13.68
N GLU A 90 0.28 14.07 14.70
CA GLU A 90 0.82 13.91 16.07
C GLU A 90 1.81 12.73 16.13
N ILE A 91 1.50 11.64 15.43
CA ILE A 91 2.36 10.44 15.37
C ILE A 91 3.72 10.77 14.72
N PHE A 92 3.70 11.63 13.70
CA PHE A 92 4.89 12.09 12.97
C PHE A 92 5.50 13.39 13.49
N ALA A 93 5.02 13.97 14.60
CA ALA A 93 5.52 15.26 15.09
C ALA A 93 7.03 15.26 15.41
N LYS A 94 7.60 14.09 15.73
CA LYS A 94 9.03 13.91 16.08
C LYS A 94 9.77 12.96 15.14
N THR A 95 9.13 12.48 14.08
CA THR A 95 9.74 11.52 13.14
C THR A 95 9.54 11.97 11.71
N LYS A 96 10.53 11.70 10.87
CA LYS A 96 10.43 12.01 9.45
C LYS A 96 9.42 11.05 8.81
N ARG A 97 8.50 11.59 8.01
CA ARG A 97 7.58 10.78 7.19
C ARG A 97 8.10 10.64 5.77
N ASP A 98 8.13 9.41 5.26
CA ASP A 98 8.57 9.09 3.89
C ASP A 98 7.44 9.14 2.85
N ALA A 99 6.20 9.11 3.33
CA ALA A 99 4.99 9.25 2.53
C ALA A 99 4.06 10.27 3.19
N GLU A 100 3.17 10.83 2.40
CA GLU A 100 2.26 11.89 2.82
C GLU A 100 0.92 11.37 3.35
N VAL A 101 0.65 10.09 3.13
CA VAL A 101 -0.58 9.41 3.51
C VAL A 101 -0.62 9.11 5.01
N ASP A 102 -1.75 9.43 5.62
CA ASP A 102 -2.11 9.10 7.00
C ASP A 102 -1.91 7.62 7.36
N SER A 103 -2.18 6.73 6.41
CA SER A 103 -2.04 5.27 6.57
C SER A 103 -0.61 4.85 6.91
N LEU A 104 0.40 5.69 6.64
CA LEU A 104 1.79 5.44 7.07
C LEU A 104 1.92 5.40 8.59
N ALA A 105 1.04 6.09 9.33
CA ALA A 105 1.05 6.10 10.79
C ALA A 105 0.86 4.70 11.38
N ILE A 106 0.10 3.83 10.71
CA ILE A 106 -0.09 2.43 11.13
C ILE A 106 1.25 1.69 11.08
N LEU A 107 2.01 1.84 9.98
CA LEU A 107 3.33 1.23 9.86
C LEU A 107 4.29 1.77 10.92
N GLU A 108 4.29 3.08 11.15
CA GLU A 108 5.16 3.72 12.14
C GLU A 108 4.93 3.14 13.54
N VAL A 109 3.66 3.10 13.98
CA VAL A 109 3.31 2.57 15.32
C VAL A 109 3.62 1.08 15.44
N LEU A 110 3.31 0.27 14.43
CA LEU A 110 3.61 -1.16 14.44
C LEU A 110 5.13 -1.44 14.42
N SER A 111 5.91 -0.60 13.75
CA SER A 111 7.37 -0.75 13.69
C SER A 111 8.04 -0.46 15.03
N ARG A 112 7.54 0.53 15.78
CA ARG A 112 8.06 0.85 17.13
C ARG A 112 7.86 -0.29 18.13
N LYS A 113 6.78 -1.06 17.98
CA LYS A 113 6.47 -2.20 18.86
C LYS A 113 7.31 -3.45 18.58
N LYS A 114 8.08 -3.51 17.49
CA LYS A 114 8.88 -4.68 17.08
C LYS A 114 10.27 -4.77 17.75
N ARG A 115 10.45 -4.19 18.95
CA ARG A 115 11.60 -4.50 19.83
C ARG A 115 11.25 -5.74 20.67
N TRP A 116 11.46 -6.92 20.10
CA TRP A 116 11.51 -8.19 20.84
C TRP A 116 12.92 -8.75 20.73
#